data_AF-A0A941A493-F1
#
_entry.id   AF-A0A941A493-F1
#
_cell.length_a   1.000
_cell.length_b   1.000
_cell.length_c   1.000
_cell.angle_alpha   90.00
_cell.angle_beta   90.00
_cell.angle_gamma   90.00
#
_symmetry.space_group_name_H-M   'P 1'
#
loop_
_entity.id
_entity.type
_entity.pdbx_description
1 polymer ?
#
loop_
_entity_poly.entity_id
_entity_poly.type
_entity_poly.pdbx_seq_one_letter_code
_entity_poly.pdbx_strand_id
1 'polypeptide(L)'
;MWIMDDFMISTDRSFFNFDLIHEFISTESYWGLGRSKDFMTKAMNNSAFCFGVYHKNNDVQKQIGFARVVSDLTTIGYIADVFILSNYRGQGIGKWLIQTIVNHPELKTLKRIILFTDTPDFYSDSMFKIYDQTSQAKFMERKL
;
A
#
# COMPACT_ATOMS: atom_id res chain seq x y z
N MET A 1 13.55 -6.96 4.34
CA MET A 1 12.81 -6.59 5.56
C MET A 1 13.31 -5.25 6.03
N TRP A 2 12.40 -4.40 6.49
CA TRP A 2 12.72 -3.08 7.05
C TRP A 2 12.23 -3.04 8.49
N ILE A 3 13.01 -2.46 9.39
CA ILE A 3 12.73 -2.43 10.83
C ILE A 3 12.74 -0.97 11.30
N MET A 4 11.76 -0.60 12.13
CA MET A 4 11.65 0.68 12.79
C MET A 4 11.10 0.43 14.20
N ASP A 5 11.96 0.53 15.21
CA ASP A 5 11.65 0.18 16.60
C ASP A 5 11.03 -1.24 16.70
N ASP A 6 9.82 -1.36 17.25
CA ASP A 6 9.07 -2.62 17.38
C ASP A 6 8.27 -2.99 16.12
N PHE A 7 8.43 -2.24 15.03
CA PHE A 7 7.72 -2.45 13.78
C PHE A 7 8.61 -3.05 12.68
N MET A 8 7.99 -3.86 11.83
CA MET A 8 8.64 -4.50 10.70
C MET A 8 7.79 -4.38 9.43
N ILE A 9 8.42 -4.16 8.29
CA ILE A 9 7.81 -4.34 6.96
C ILE A 9 8.45 -5.52 6.26
N SER A 10 7.62 -6.37 5.66
CA SER A 10 8.05 -7.50 4.83
C SER A 10 7.27 -7.57 3.53
N THR A 11 7.95 -8.01 2.48
CA THR A 11 7.33 -8.41 1.20
C THR A 11 7.18 -9.93 1.09
N ASP A 12 7.62 -10.67 2.11
CA ASP A 12 7.45 -12.12 2.16
C ASP A 12 5.98 -12.47 2.43
N ARG A 13 5.35 -13.04 1.40
CA ARG A 13 3.93 -13.40 1.41
C ARG A 13 3.59 -14.48 2.44
N SER A 14 4.58 -15.26 2.91
CA SER A 14 4.37 -16.29 3.94
C SER A 14 3.97 -15.69 5.29
N PHE A 15 4.26 -14.42 5.54
CA PHE A 15 3.84 -13.71 6.75
C PHE A 15 2.45 -13.06 6.63
N PHE A 16 1.78 -13.13 5.48
CA PHE A 16 0.52 -12.41 5.29
C PHE A 16 -0.64 -13.13 5.98
N ASN A 17 -1.29 -12.42 6.90
CA ASN A 17 -2.61 -12.78 7.38
C ASN A 17 -3.64 -12.34 6.32
N PHE A 18 -3.94 -13.22 5.37
CA PHE A 18 -4.85 -12.93 4.28
C PHE A 18 -6.27 -12.58 4.76
N ASP A 19 -6.76 -13.24 5.81
CA ASP A 19 -8.10 -12.96 6.34
C ASP A 19 -8.19 -11.54 6.89
N LEU A 20 -7.18 -11.07 7.63
CA LEU A 20 -7.13 -9.69 8.10
C LEU A 20 -7.12 -8.67 6.94
N ILE A 21 -6.28 -8.91 5.93
CA ILE A 21 -6.17 -8.02 4.77
C ILE A 21 -7.51 -7.97 4.03
N HIS A 22 -8.12 -9.13 3.75
CA HIS A 22 -9.39 -9.22 3.05
C HIS A 22 -10.53 -8.59 3.86
N GLU A 23 -10.62 -8.87 5.15
CA GLU A 23 -11.61 -8.29 6.05
C GLU A 23 -11.52 -6.77 6.01
N PHE A 24 -10.36 -6.18 6.33
CA PHE A 24 -10.19 -4.72 6.33
C PHE A 24 -10.56 -4.10 4.98
N ILE A 25 -10.06 -4.65 3.88
CA ILE A 25 -10.31 -4.09 2.54
C ILE A 25 -11.79 -4.20 2.17
N SER A 26 -12.43 -5.34 2.45
CA SER A 26 -13.81 -5.60 2.04
C SER A 26 -14.87 -4.93 2.91
N THR A 27 -14.54 -4.53 4.14
CA THR A 27 -15.50 -3.97 5.10
C THR A 27 -15.21 -2.53 5.52
N GLU A 28 -13.94 -2.15 5.67
CA GLU A 28 -13.55 -0.83 6.20
C GLU A 28 -13.08 0.16 5.12
N SER A 29 -12.60 -0.34 3.97
CA SER A 29 -12.05 0.54 2.93
C SER A 29 -13.09 0.96 1.89
N TYR A 30 -13.23 2.27 1.65
CA TYR A 30 -14.19 2.77 0.66
C TYR A 30 -13.86 2.31 -0.78
N TRP A 31 -12.58 2.07 -1.08
CA TRP A 31 -12.10 1.63 -2.39
C TRP A 31 -12.18 0.11 -2.61
N GLY A 32 -12.45 -0.66 -1.55
CA GLY A 32 -12.45 -2.12 -1.55
C GLY A 32 -13.74 -2.76 -1.09
N LEU A 33 -14.77 -1.97 -0.76
CA LEU A 33 -16.01 -2.44 -0.16
C LEU A 33 -16.65 -3.60 -0.97
N GLY A 34 -16.97 -4.70 -0.28
CA GLY A 34 -17.61 -5.87 -0.88
C GLY A 34 -16.71 -6.74 -1.77
N ARG A 35 -15.40 -6.44 -1.87
CA ARG A 35 -14.44 -7.24 -2.65
C ARG A 35 -14.41 -8.68 -2.16
N SER A 36 -14.54 -9.64 -3.07
CA SER A 36 -14.49 -11.07 -2.73
C SER A 36 -13.07 -11.54 -2.40
N LYS A 37 -12.97 -12.64 -1.65
CA LYS A 37 -11.68 -13.30 -1.37
C LYS A 37 -10.94 -13.68 -2.66
N ASP A 38 -11.64 -14.27 -3.64
CA ASP A 38 -11.05 -14.66 -4.93
C ASP A 38 -10.47 -13.46 -5.69
N PHE A 39 -11.20 -12.34 -5.72
CA PHE A 39 -10.71 -11.12 -6.33
C PHE A 39 -9.45 -10.62 -5.62
N MET A 40 -9.45 -10.58 -4.29
CA MET A 40 -8.30 -10.11 -3.51
C MET A 40 -7.07 -11.01 -3.72
N THR A 41 -7.25 -12.33 -3.70
CA THR A 41 -6.20 -13.31 -3.98
C THR A 41 -5.58 -13.07 -5.36
N LYS A 42 -6.42 -12.94 -6.40
CA LYS A 42 -5.96 -12.66 -7.77
C LYS A 42 -5.22 -11.33 -7.85
N ALA A 43 -5.74 -10.28 -7.24
CA ALA A 43 -5.11 -8.96 -7.24
C ALA A 43 -3.74 -8.98 -6.57
N MET A 44 -3.62 -9.63 -5.40
CA MET A 44 -2.35 -9.79 -4.70
C MET A 44 -1.36 -10.61 -5.53
N ASN A 45 -1.77 -11.73 -6.12
CA ASN A 45 -0.89 -12.60 -6.91
C ASN A 45 -0.34 -11.92 -8.17
N ASN A 46 -1.10 -11.03 -8.78
CA ASN A 46 -0.69 -10.28 -9.99
C ASN A 46 -0.07 -8.91 -9.68
N SER A 47 0.21 -8.61 -8.42
CA SER A 47 0.90 -7.38 -8.02
C SER A 47 2.39 -7.67 -7.84
N ALA A 48 3.22 -6.77 -8.38
CA ALA A 48 4.67 -6.90 -8.33
C ALA A 48 5.17 -6.96 -6.89
N PHE A 49 4.61 -6.10 -6.02
CA PHE A 49 4.88 -6.16 -4.58
C PHE A 49 3.61 -6.06 -3.76
N CYS A 50 3.65 -6.72 -2.61
CA CYS A 50 2.73 -6.54 -1.49
C CYS A 50 3.61 -6.32 -0.27
N PHE A 51 3.22 -5.42 0.61
CA PHE A 51 3.97 -5.06 1.82
C PHE A 51 3.06 -5.31 3.02
N GLY A 52 3.46 -6.23 3.90
CA GLY A 52 2.84 -6.39 5.22
C GLY A 52 3.57 -5.54 6.25
N VAL A 53 2.81 -4.88 7.13
CA VAL A 53 3.35 -4.16 8.30
C VAL A 53 3.03 -4.97 9.55
N TYR A 54 4.02 -5.13 10.41
CA TYR A 54 3.96 -5.98 11.59
C TYR A 54 4.39 -5.21 12.83
N HIS A 55 3.75 -5.49 13.95
CA HIS A 55 4.20 -5.11 15.28
C HIS A 55 4.72 -6.35 15.99
N LYS A 56 5.93 -6.27 16.54
CA LYS A 56 6.53 -7.34 17.33
C LYS A 56 6.00 -7.24 18.76
N ASN A 57 5.27 -8.25 19.23
CA ASN A 57 4.83 -8.33 20.62
C ASN A 57 5.08 -9.73 21.15
N ASN A 58 5.94 -9.86 22.18
CA ASN A 58 6.18 -11.09 22.94
C ASN A 58 6.32 -12.33 22.03
N ASP A 59 7.32 -12.30 21.14
CA ASP A 59 7.66 -13.33 20.14
C ASP A 59 6.66 -13.59 19.01
N VAL A 60 5.48 -12.96 19.04
CA VAL A 60 4.49 -13.05 17.96
C VAL A 60 4.54 -11.79 17.09
N GLN A 61 4.60 -11.99 15.77
CA GLN A 61 4.46 -10.92 14.80
C GLN A 61 2.98 -10.74 14.44
N LYS A 62 2.37 -9.63 14.85
CA LYS A 62 1.00 -9.30 14.49
C LYS A 62 0.99 -8.40 13.27
N GLN A 63 0.31 -8.81 12.19
CA GLN A 63 0.08 -7.91 11.06
C GLN A 63 -0.87 -6.77 11.47
N ILE A 64 -0.47 -5.54 11.17
CA ILE A 64 -1.17 -4.30 11.55
C ILE A 64 -1.39 -3.35 10.37
N GLY A 65 -0.92 -3.71 9.19
CA GLY A 65 -1.05 -2.88 8.00
C GLY A 65 -0.67 -3.62 6.73
N PHE A 66 -1.00 -2.99 5.62
CA PHE A 66 -0.77 -3.54 4.28
C PHE A 66 -0.66 -2.42 3.24
N ALA A 67 0.04 -2.72 2.15
CA ALA A 67 -0.04 -1.97 0.90
C ALA A 67 0.31 -2.89 -0.27
N ARG A 68 -0.12 -2.52 -1.47
CA ARG A 68 0.11 -3.28 -2.69
C ARG A 68 0.62 -2.36 -3.81
N VAL A 69 1.50 -2.89 -4.67
CA VAL A 69 2.03 -2.18 -5.82
C VAL A 69 1.79 -2.98 -7.09
N VAL A 70 0.98 -2.46 -7.99
CA VAL A 70 0.82 -2.96 -9.37
C VAL A 70 1.88 -2.29 -10.22
N SER A 71 2.73 -3.09 -10.89
CA SER A 71 3.83 -2.54 -11.68
C SER A 71 4.33 -3.57 -12.69
N ASP A 72 4.90 -3.08 -13.79
CA ASP A 72 5.74 -3.83 -14.72
C ASP A 72 7.25 -3.74 -14.35
N LEU A 73 7.56 -3.14 -13.19
CA LEU A 73 8.90 -2.92 -12.65
C LEU A 73 9.82 -2.08 -13.55
N THR A 74 9.25 -1.39 -14.54
CA THR A 74 10.02 -0.67 -15.55
C THR A 74 9.46 0.72 -15.82
N THR A 75 8.16 0.85 -16.07
CA THR A 75 7.57 2.10 -16.58
C THR A 75 6.72 2.83 -15.54
N ILE A 76 5.99 2.08 -14.70
CA ILE A 76 5.02 2.66 -13.77
C ILE A 76 4.78 1.78 -12.54
N GLY A 77 4.53 2.43 -11.39
CA GLY A 77 4.01 1.80 -10.19
C GLY A 77 2.69 2.44 -9.76
N TYR A 78 1.69 1.62 -9.44
CA TYR A 78 0.45 2.06 -8.82
C TYR A 78 0.37 1.51 -7.39
N ILE A 79 0.40 2.38 -6.39
CA ILE A 79 0.22 2.03 -4.98
C ILE A 79 -1.28 1.95 -4.68
N ALA A 80 -1.71 0.80 -4.16
CA ALA A 80 -3.09 0.47 -3.85
C ALA A 80 -3.22 -0.17 -2.47
N ASP A 81 -4.45 -0.23 -1.96
CA ASP A 81 -4.82 -0.99 -0.76
C ASP A 81 -3.98 -0.64 0.49
N VAL A 82 -3.62 0.64 0.64
CA VAL A 82 -2.81 1.13 1.77
C VAL A 82 -3.68 1.24 3.03
N PHE A 83 -3.29 0.56 4.10
CA PHE A 83 -3.88 0.78 5.41
C PHE A 83 -2.94 0.48 6.57
N ILE A 84 -3.23 1.12 7.70
CA ILE A 84 -2.76 0.78 9.05
C ILE A 84 -4.00 0.63 9.93
N LEU A 85 -4.06 -0.41 10.76
CA LEU A 85 -5.15 -0.61 11.71
C LEU A 85 -5.28 0.60 12.64
N SER A 86 -6.52 0.97 12.97
CA SER A 86 -6.85 2.21 13.70
C SER A 86 -6.01 2.43 14.96
N ASN A 87 -5.83 1.39 15.78
CA ASN A 87 -5.06 1.44 17.03
C ASN A 87 -3.55 1.68 16.86
N TYR A 88 -3.04 1.63 15.63
CA TYR A 88 -1.63 1.85 15.30
C TYR A 88 -1.41 3.15 14.48
N ARG A 89 -2.47 3.93 14.23
CA ARG A 89 -2.37 5.21 13.51
C ARG A 89 -1.78 6.31 14.40
N GLY A 90 -1.33 7.39 13.79
CA GLY A 90 -0.72 8.54 14.49
C GLY A 90 0.73 8.34 14.93
N GLN A 91 1.31 7.15 14.70
CA GLN A 91 2.68 6.79 15.13
C GLN A 91 3.71 6.87 13.99
N GLY A 92 3.41 7.53 12.87
CA GLY A 92 4.33 7.63 11.72
C GLY A 92 4.47 6.37 10.85
N ILE A 93 3.93 5.22 11.27
CA ILE A 93 4.04 3.92 10.59
C ILE A 93 3.58 3.98 9.12
N GLY A 94 2.47 4.67 8.84
CA GLY A 94 1.97 4.82 7.47
C GLY A 94 2.95 5.59 6.57
N LYS A 95 3.57 6.66 7.07
CA LYS A 95 4.58 7.42 6.33
C LYS A 95 5.82 6.56 6.07
N TRP A 96 6.25 5.80 7.07
CA TRP A 96 7.34 4.84 6.95
C TRP A 96 7.06 3.74 5.90
N LEU A 97 5.83 3.23 5.85
CA LEU A 97 5.39 2.28 4.83
C LEU A 97 5.51 2.87 3.42
N ILE A 98 4.98 4.07 3.20
CA ILE A 98 5.07 4.73 1.89
C ILE A 98 6.53 5.00 1.50
N GLN A 99 7.34 5.52 2.43
CA GLN A 99 8.78 5.74 2.22
C GLN A 99 9.52 4.44 1.87
N THR A 100 9.14 3.32 2.49
CA THR A 100 9.70 2.00 2.20
C THR A 100 9.35 1.56 0.78
N ILE A 101 8.09 1.76 0.35
CA ILE A 101 7.63 1.43 -1.00
C ILE A 101 8.40 2.22 -2.05
N VAL A 102 8.41 3.55 -1.95
CA VAL A 102 9.02 4.43 -2.97
C VAL A 102 10.54 4.30 -3.06
N ASN A 103 11.19 3.89 -1.96
CA ASN A 103 12.64 3.64 -1.93
C ASN A 103 13.02 2.17 -2.19
N HIS A 104 12.04 1.29 -2.45
CA HIS A 104 12.31 -0.10 -2.79
C HIS A 104 13.25 -0.17 -4.01
N PRO A 105 14.32 -1.00 -4.02
CA PRO A 105 15.32 -0.99 -5.08
C PRO A 105 14.77 -1.11 -6.51
N GLU A 106 13.71 -1.90 -6.70
CA GLU A 106 13.05 -2.10 -7.99
C GLU A 106 11.99 -1.04 -8.31
N LEU A 107 11.50 -0.29 -7.32
CA LEU A 107 10.46 0.73 -7.53
C LEU A 107 11.05 2.14 -7.63
N LYS A 108 12.15 2.42 -6.95
CA LYS A 108 12.81 3.74 -6.93
C LYS A 108 13.34 4.17 -8.31
N THR A 109 13.51 3.23 -9.23
CA THR A 109 13.96 3.48 -10.61
C THR A 109 12.82 3.93 -11.53
N LEU A 110 11.56 3.74 -11.10
CA LEU A 110 10.39 4.07 -11.89
C LEU A 110 10.24 5.59 -12.03
N LYS A 111 10.04 6.05 -13.25
CA LYS A 111 9.79 7.48 -13.53
C LYS A 111 8.44 7.96 -13.01
N ARG A 112 7.50 7.05 -12.76
CA ARG A 112 6.16 7.34 -12.25
C ARG A 112 5.73 6.31 -11.21
N ILE A 113 5.42 6.81 -10.03
CA ILE A 113 4.66 6.10 -9.00
C ILE A 113 3.41 6.93 -8.72
N ILE A 114 2.24 6.32 -8.82
CA ILE A 114 0.95 6.99 -8.67
C ILE A 114 0.08 6.31 -7.62
N LEU A 115 -0.87 7.06 -7.08
CA LEU A 115 -1.92 6.58 -6.19
C LEU A 115 -3.16 7.46 -6.31
N PHE A 116 -4.30 6.93 -5.87
CA PHE A 116 -5.54 7.69 -5.71
C PHE A 116 -5.87 7.76 -4.22
N THR A 117 -6.24 8.95 -3.75
CA THR A 117 -6.47 9.18 -2.33
C THR A 117 -7.49 10.30 -2.11
N ASP A 118 -8.29 10.15 -1.05
CA ASP A 118 -9.14 11.19 -0.46
C ASP A 118 -8.42 11.99 0.66
N THR A 119 -7.19 11.61 0.98
CA THR A 119 -6.37 12.14 2.08
C THR A 119 -5.00 12.62 1.56
N PRO A 120 -4.97 13.59 0.62
CA PRO A 120 -3.74 14.02 -0.05
C PRO A 120 -2.66 14.54 0.92
N ASP A 121 -3.05 15.15 2.04
CA ASP A 121 -2.13 15.68 3.05
C ASP A 121 -1.29 14.60 3.74
N PHE A 122 -1.79 13.37 3.81
CA PHE A 122 -0.98 12.25 4.30
C PHE A 122 0.21 11.96 3.38
N TYR A 123 0.02 12.16 2.07
CA TYR A 123 0.98 11.79 1.03
C TYR A 123 1.89 12.96 0.60
N SER A 124 1.51 14.21 0.86
CA SER A 124 2.23 15.41 0.43
C SER A 124 3.70 15.45 0.90
N ASP A 125 3.96 15.01 2.14
CA ASP A 125 5.33 14.93 2.70
C ASP A 125 6.16 13.78 2.10
N SER A 126 5.52 12.82 1.43
CA SER A 126 6.12 11.53 1.02
C SER A 126 6.54 11.47 -0.44
N MET A 127 6.99 12.60 -1.00
CA MET A 127 7.41 12.79 -2.40
C MET A 127 6.27 12.78 -3.43
N PHE A 128 5.01 12.73 -2.98
CA PHE A 128 3.86 12.86 -3.87
C PHE A 128 3.43 14.32 -3.94
N LYS A 129 3.09 14.75 -5.15
CA LYS A 129 2.37 16.00 -5.39
C LYS A 129 1.02 15.68 -5.99
N ILE A 130 0.00 16.48 -5.67
CA ILE A 130 -1.27 16.42 -6.37
C ILE A 130 -0.97 16.66 -7.85
N TYR A 131 -1.45 15.76 -8.69
CA TYR A 131 -1.41 15.94 -10.12
C TYR A 131 -2.42 17.03 -10.49
N ASP A 132 -1.94 18.26 -10.67
CA ASP A 132 -2.81 19.41 -10.95
C ASP A 132 -3.23 19.51 -12.43
N GLN A 133 -4.29 20.29 -12.66
CA GLN A 133 -4.92 20.49 -13.97
C GLN A 133 -4.10 21.36 -14.95
N THR A 134 -2.96 21.92 -14.55
CA THR A 134 -2.08 22.70 -15.46
C THR A 134 -1.20 21.79 -16.32
N SER A 135 -1.06 20.53 -15.91
CA SER A 135 -0.45 19.48 -16.71
C SER A 135 -1.32 19.13 -17.93
N GLN A 136 -0.70 18.86 -19.09
CA GLN A 136 -1.44 18.52 -20.31
C GLN A 136 -2.13 17.14 -20.24
N ALA A 137 -1.63 16.22 -19.42
CA ALA A 137 -2.22 14.88 -19.31
C ALA A 137 -3.46 14.92 -18.40
N LYS A 138 -4.49 14.14 -18.75
CA LYS A 138 -5.74 14.04 -18.01
C LYS A 138 -5.90 12.64 -17.45
N PHE A 139 -6.45 12.52 -16.24
CA PHE A 139 -6.94 11.24 -15.75
C PHE A 139 -8.23 10.88 -16.50
N MET A 140 -8.31 9.65 -16.98
CA MET A 140 -9.48 9.14 -17.68
C MET A 140 -9.74 7.72 -17.20
N GLU A 141 -10.98 7.44 -16.81
CA GLU A 141 -11.46 6.11 -16.43
C GLU A 141 -12.43 5.61 -17.50
N ARG A 142 -12.42 4.29 -17.76
CA ARG A 142 -13.34 3.66 -18.69
C ARG A 142 -14.76 3.73 -18.12
N LYS A 143 -15.72 4.19 -18.91
CA LYS A 143 -17.15 4.05 -18.60
C LYS A 143 -17.51 2.55 -18.56
N LEU A 144 -17.96 2.06 -17.41
CA LEU A 144 -18.49 0.70 -17.27
C LEU A 144 -19.96 0.63 -17.68
#